data_AF-A0A7S1TCX8-F1
#
_entry.id   AF-A0A7S1TCX8-F1
#
_cell.length_a   1.000
_cell.length_b   1.000
_cell.length_c   1.000
_cell.angle_alpha   90.00
_cell.angle_beta   90.00
_cell.angle_gamma   90.00
#
_symmetry.space_group_name_H-M   'P 1'
#
loop_
_entity.id
_entity.type
_entity.pdbx_description
1 polymer ?
#
loop_
_entity_poly.entity_id
_entity_poly.type
_entity_poly.pdbx_seq_one_letter_code
_entity_poly.pdbx_strand_id
1 'polypeptide(L)'
;SLELEMERWWVRRCAAAPPGSLWNATKFRLHEVQWDPHPLNRVHLLLGITDYREYQGTNLAYEEPLRRWTHQNLSNAFGNACVVVTSDGKVPLLLRGERCGEGVGFVVLPGGHAEPSRIGI
;
A
#
# COMPACT_ATOMS: atom_id res chain seq x y z
N SER A 1 -14.50 -4.90 17.79
CA SER A 1 -13.66 -3.75 17.44
C SER A 1 -13.19 -3.90 15.99
N LEU A 2 -12.50 -2.89 15.45
CA LEU A 2 -11.97 -2.90 14.08
C LEU A 2 -10.98 -4.06 13.88
N GLU A 3 -10.15 -4.34 14.87
CA GLU A 3 -9.14 -5.41 14.85
C GLU A 3 -9.77 -6.78 14.64
N LEU A 4 -10.88 -7.08 15.32
CA LEU A 4 -11.61 -8.33 15.12
C LEU A 4 -12.26 -8.40 13.72
N GLU A 5 -12.64 -7.26 13.13
CA GLU A 5 -13.19 -7.22 11.77
C GLU A 5 -12.09 -7.53 10.75
N MET A 6 -10.91 -6.93 10.89
CA MET A 6 -9.73 -7.20 10.06
C MET A 6 -9.30 -8.67 10.16
N GLU A 7 -9.28 -9.24 11.36
CA GLU A 7 -8.89 -10.65 11.55
C GLU A 7 -9.87 -11.60 10.86
N ARG A 8 -11.17 -11.37 10.99
CA ARG A 8 -12.20 -12.17 10.28
C ARG A 8 -12.07 -12.03 8.77
N TRP A 9 -11.76 -10.83 8.28
CA TRP A 9 -11.54 -10.60 6.86
C TRP A 9 -10.35 -11.41 6.34
N TRP A 10 -9.23 -11.36 7.07
CA TRP A 10 -8.02 -12.09 6.73
C TRP A 10 -8.23 -13.61 6.70
N VAL A 11 -8.85 -14.18 7.73
CA VAL A 11 -9.16 -15.61 7.80
C VAL A 11 -9.99 -16.06 6.59
N ARG A 12 -11.03 -15.28 6.23
CA ARG A 12 -11.85 -15.57 5.03
C ARG A 12 -11.01 -15.51 3.76
N ARG A 13 -10.12 -14.52 3.64
CA ARG A 13 -9.29 -14.34 2.45
C ARG A 13 -8.27 -15.46 2.29
N CYS A 14 -7.63 -15.88 3.37
CA CYS A 14 -6.73 -17.04 3.40
C CYS A 14 -7.46 -18.34 3.05
N ALA A 15 -8.68 -18.54 3.57
CA ALA A 15 -9.47 -19.73 3.26
C ALA A 15 -9.92 -19.80 1.78
N ALA A 16 -10.12 -18.65 1.14
CA ALA A 16 -10.49 -18.56 -0.27
C ALA A 16 -9.29 -18.55 -1.24
N ALA A 17 -8.07 -18.33 -0.74
CA ALA A 17 -6.86 -18.33 -1.54
C ALA A 17 -6.31 -19.77 -1.71
N PRO A 18 -5.61 -20.07 -2.82
CA PRO A 18 -4.85 -21.30 -2.93
C PRO A 18 -3.90 -21.50 -1.73
N PRO A 19 -3.75 -22.74 -1.22
CA PRO A 19 -2.87 -23.00 -0.08
C PRO A 19 -1.45 -22.48 -0.31
N GLY A 20 -0.95 -21.69 0.63
CA GLY A 20 0.40 -21.11 0.58
C GLY A 20 0.58 -19.92 -0.38
N SER A 21 -0.47 -19.46 -1.08
CA SER A 21 -0.35 -18.35 -2.04
C SER A 21 -0.58 -16.96 -1.43
N LEU A 22 -0.95 -16.89 -0.15
CA LEU A 22 -1.24 -15.64 0.55
C LEU A 22 -0.51 -15.64 1.90
N TRP A 23 0.27 -14.59 2.14
CA TRP A 23 0.99 -14.36 3.39
C TRP A 23 0.90 -12.90 3.80
N ASN A 24 1.07 -12.63 5.09
CA ASN A 24 1.17 -11.28 5.60
C ASN A 24 2.60 -10.75 5.45
N ALA A 25 2.74 -9.45 5.29
CA ALA A 25 4.03 -8.76 5.20
C ALA A 25 3.92 -7.35 5.78
N THR A 26 4.95 -6.90 6.50
CA THR A 26 5.01 -5.56 7.08
C THR A 26 5.15 -4.50 5.98
N LYS A 27 4.58 -3.33 6.21
CA LYS A 27 4.62 -2.17 5.31
C LYS A 27 4.82 -0.89 6.13
N PHE A 28 5.36 0.14 5.49
CA PHE A 28 5.30 1.49 6.06
C PHE A 28 3.87 2.03 5.96
N ARG A 29 3.40 2.70 7.01
CA ARG A 29 2.13 3.44 7.01
C ARG A 29 2.42 4.91 6.84
N LEU A 30 1.83 5.57 5.84
CA LEU A 30 1.92 7.02 5.75
C LEU A 30 0.96 7.66 6.75
N HIS A 31 1.49 8.40 7.72
CA HIS A 31 0.69 9.19 8.64
C HIS A 31 0.48 10.61 8.11
N GLU A 32 1.57 11.29 7.75
CA GLU A 32 1.55 12.69 7.36
C GLU A 32 2.77 13.04 6.50
N VAL A 33 2.59 14.06 5.65
CA VAL A 33 3.67 14.67 4.86
C VAL A 33 3.75 16.13 5.27
N GLN A 34 4.91 16.54 5.78
CA GLN A 34 5.18 17.93 6.14
C GLN A 34 6.20 18.50 5.16
N TRP A 35 5.91 19.69 4.65
CA TRP A 35 6.81 20.41 3.75
C TRP A 35 7.42 21.59 4.49
N ASP A 36 8.75 21.60 4.53
CA ASP A 36 9.53 22.72 5.03
C ASP A 36 10.20 23.46 3.86
N PRO A 37 9.61 24.59 3.41
CA PRO A 37 10.11 25.31 2.24
C PRO A 37 11.45 26.03 2.48
N HIS A 38 11.95 26.18 3.70
CA HIS A 38 13.14 27.00 3.98
C HIS A 38 14.00 26.48 5.14
N PRO A 39 15.34 26.47 5.05
CA PRO A 39 16.19 26.93 3.94
C PRO A 39 16.51 25.86 2.89
N LEU A 40 16.10 24.61 3.12
CA LEU A 40 16.58 23.45 2.35
C LEU A 40 15.50 22.74 1.51
N ASN A 41 14.28 23.30 1.46
CA ASN A 41 13.14 22.75 0.72
C ASN A 41 12.95 21.24 0.98
N ARG A 42 12.74 20.88 2.24
CA ARG A 42 12.72 19.49 2.72
C ARG A 42 11.29 18.97 2.84
N VAL A 43 11.15 17.67 2.64
CA VAL A 43 9.92 16.94 2.93
C VAL A 43 10.18 15.99 4.08
N HIS A 44 9.35 16.07 5.11
CA HIS A 44 9.35 15.16 6.25
C HIS A 44 8.18 14.19 6.09
N LEU A 45 8.50 12.90 5.99
CA LEU A 45 7.51 11.83 5.95
C LEU A 45 7.37 11.26 7.35
N LEU A 46 6.19 11.40 7.95
CA LEU A 46 5.86 10.77 9.22
C LEU A 46 5.32 9.37 8.89
N LEU A 47 6.13 8.36 9.17
CA LEU A 47 5.84 6.97 8.84
C LEU A 47 5.61 6.17 10.12
N GLY A 48 4.54 5.38 10.12
CA GLY A 48 4.31 4.29 11.06
C GLY A 48 4.59 2.94 10.42
N ILE A 49 4.17 1.88 11.12
CA ILE A 49 4.21 0.51 10.63
C ILE A 49 2.76 0.00 10.52
N THR A 50 2.49 -0.77 9.47
CA THR A 50 1.26 -1.52 9.23
C THR A 50 1.63 -2.83 8.54
N ASP A 51 0.66 -3.60 8.08
CA ASP A 51 0.90 -4.82 7.33
C ASP A 51 -0.13 -5.03 6.20
N TYR A 52 0.13 -6.01 5.35
CA TYR A 52 -0.74 -6.34 4.22
C TYR A 52 -2.13 -6.80 4.66
N ARG A 53 -2.22 -7.49 5.80
CA ARG A 53 -3.49 -7.92 6.39
C ARG A 53 -4.37 -6.73 6.77
N GLU A 54 -3.82 -5.73 7.44
CA GLU A 54 -4.51 -4.51 7.83
C GLU A 54 -4.96 -3.72 6.61
N TYR A 55 -4.13 -3.63 5.57
CA TYR A 55 -4.51 -3.00 4.30
C TYR A 55 -5.71 -3.70 3.64
N GLN A 56 -5.70 -5.04 3.62
CA GLN A 56 -6.81 -5.83 3.12
C GLN A 56 -8.09 -5.65 3.94
N GLY A 57 -7.96 -5.56 5.27
CA GLY A 57 -9.08 -5.42 6.20
C GLY A 57 -9.62 -3.99 6.37
N THR A 58 -8.95 -2.99 5.81
CA THR A 58 -9.35 -1.57 5.92
C THR A 58 -9.51 -0.92 4.56
N ASN A 59 -8.41 -0.62 3.88
CA ASN A 59 -8.39 0.09 2.60
C ASN A 59 -9.12 -0.69 1.49
N LEU A 60 -9.00 -2.02 1.45
CA LEU A 60 -9.62 -2.85 0.40
C LEU A 60 -10.88 -3.62 0.85
N ALA A 61 -11.27 -3.52 2.12
CA ALA A 61 -12.42 -4.25 2.62
C ALA A 61 -13.75 -3.70 2.07
N TYR A 62 -13.75 -2.44 1.63
CA TYR A 62 -14.92 -1.70 1.16
C TYR A 62 -14.57 -0.90 -0.08
N GLU A 63 -15.52 -0.72 -0.98
CA GLU A 63 -15.36 0.11 -2.19
C GLU A 63 -15.07 1.58 -1.84
N GLU A 64 -15.72 2.09 -0.80
CA GLU A 64 -15.49 3.43 -0.24
C GLU A 64 -15.14 3.35 1.25
N PRO A 65 -13.89 3.02 1.62
CA PRO A 65 -13.52 2.78 3.02
C PRO A 65 -13.71 4.01 3.91
N LEU A 66 -13.58 5.21 3.33
CA LEU A 66 -13.76 6.48 4.05
C LEU A 66 -15.21 6.81 4.44
N ARG A 67 -16.21 6.10 3.89
CA ARG A 67 -17.60 6.21 4.37
C ARG A 67 -17.80 5.52 5.72
N ARG A 68 -16.97 4.52 6.03
CA ARG A 68 -17.07 3.72 7.26
C ARG A 68 -16.03 4.13 8.30
N TRP A 69 -14.86 4.55 7.84
CA TRP A 69 -13.66 4.72 8.64
C TRP A 69 -13.01 6.07 8.37
N THR A 70 -12.27 6.61 9.35
CA THR A 70 -11.44 7.79 9.10
C THR A 70 -10.04 7.39 8.64
N HIS A 71 -9.24 8.34 8.15
CA HIS A 71 -7.85 8.08 7.78
C HIS A 71 -7.01 7.46 8.92
N GLN A 72 -7.35 7.76 10.18
CA GLN A 72 -6.68 7.17 11.34
C GLN A 72 -6.94 5.67 11.49
N ASN A 73 -8.09 5.18 11.00
CA ASN A 73 -8.45 3.77 11.04
C ASN A 73 -7.87 2.95 9.87
N LEU A 74 -7.41 3.62 8.80
CA LEU A 74 -6.88 2.94 7.62
C LEU A 74 -5.40 2.60 7.78
N SER A 75 -5.02 1.43 7.24
CA SER A 75 -3.64 0.97 7.15
C SER A 75 -2.76 1.97 6.39
N ASN A 76 -3.27 2.55 5.28
CA ASN A 76 -2.55 3.52 4.46
C ASN A 76 -1.12 3.09 4.14
N ALA A 77 -0.97 1.84 3.68
CA ALA A 77 0.30 1.28 3.25
C ALA A 77 0.96 2.20 2.20
N PHE A 78 2.18 2.64 2.48
CA PHE A 78 2.89 3.64 1.69
C PHE A 78 3.53 2.98 0.46
N GLY A 79 3.02 3.35 -0.72
CA GLY A 79 3.52 2.89 -2.01
C GLY A 79 4.53 3.87 -2.62
N ASN A 80 5.32 3.38 -3.58
CA ASN A 80 6.17 4.19 -4.43
C ASN A 80 5.91 3.88 -5.91
N ALA A 81 6.23 4.85 -6.76
CA ALA A 81 6.26 4.71 -8.20
C ALA A 81 7.40 5.57 -8.78
N CYS A 82 7.90 5.20 -9.94
CA CYS A 82 8.97 5.92 -10.63
C CYS A 82 8.57 6.20 -12.08
N VAL A 83 8.85 7.42 -12.55
CA VAL A 83 8.91 7.72 -13.97
C VAL A 83 10.35 7.45 -14.43
N VAL A 84 10.55 6.36 -15.15
CA VAL A 84 11.85 6.02 -15.73
C VAL A 84 11.93 6.66 -17.11
N VAL A 85 13.02 7.37 -17.41
CA VAL A 85 13.27 7.92 -18.75
C VAL A 85 14.48 7.22 -19.33
N THR A 86 14.31 6.56 -20.47
CA THR A 86 15.40 5.90 -21.20
C THR A 86 16.30 6.92 -21.89
N SER A 87 17.51 6.52 -22.30
CA SER A 87 18.47 7.40 -22.98
C SER A 87 17.96 7.96 -24.32
N ASP A 88 16.98 7.30 -24.94
CA ASP A 88 16.27 7.77 -26.14
C ASP A 88 14.98 8.58 -25.80
N GLY A 89 14.81 8.99 -24.54
CA GLY A 89 13.76 9.91 -24.11
C GLY A 89 12.37 9.29 -23.96
N LYS A 90 12.24 7.96 -23.88
CA LYS A 90 10.96 7.27 -23.72
C LYS A 90 10.67 6.92 -22.26
N VAL A 91 9.39 6.80 -21.93
CA VAL A 91 8.93 6.33 -20.62
C VAL A 91 8.32 4.94 -20.79
N PRO A 92 8.94 3.88 -20.26
CA PRO A 92 8.35 2.56 -20.28
C PRO A 92 7.15 2.51 -19.35
N LEU A 93 6.06 1.91 -19.84
CA LEU A 93 4.83 1.67 -19.09
C LEU A 93 4.58 0.16 -19.02
N LEU A 94 3.89 -0.28 -17.96
CA LEU A 94 3.58 -1.69 -17.70
C LEU A 94 2.09 -1.93 -17.81
N LEU A 95 1.67 -2.94 -18.57
CA LEU A 95 0.28 -3.39 -18.60
C LEU A 95 0.05 -4.45 -17.51
N ARG A 96 -0.92 -4.21 -16.63
CA ARG A 96 -1.25 -5.16 -15.55
C ARG A 96 -2.01 -6.37 -16.09
N GLY A 97 -1.62 -7.55 -15.61
CA GLY A 97 -2.22 -8.82 -16.03
C GLY A 97 -3.66 -9.00 -15.58
N GLU A 98 -4.37 -9.89 -16.27
CA GLU A 98 -5.81 -10.15 -16.08
C GLU A 98 -6.17 -10.79 -14.73
N ARG A 99 -5.17 -11.37 -14.04
CA ARG A 99 -5.37 -12.10 -12.77
C ARG A 99 -4.80 -11.36 -11.56
N CYS A 100 -4.50 -10.07 -11.67
CA CYS A 100 -4.07 -9.25 -10.54
C CYS A 100 -5.25 -8.90 -9.63
N GLY A 101 -5.00 -8.74 -8.32
CA GLY A 101 -6.05 -8.36 -7.36
C GLY A 101 -6.54 -6.91 -7.47
N GLU A 102 -5.76 -6.04 -8.10
CA GLU A 102 -6.04 -4.60 -8.23
C GLU A 102 -5.61 -4.10 -9.62
N GLY A 103 -6.34 -3.14 -10.17
CA GLY A 103 -5.98 -2.42 -11.41
C GLY A 103 -5.82 -3.34 -12.63
N VAL A 104 -6.70 -4.33 -12.80
CA VAL A 104 -6.64 -5.27 -13.92
C VAL A 104 -6.74 -4.52 -15.26
N GLY A 105 -5.81 -4.79 -16.18
CA GLY A 105 -5.77 -4.16 -17.51
C GLY A 105 -5.30 -2.70 -17.51
N PHE A 106 -4.94 -2.13 -16.35
CA PHE A 106 -4.48 -0.75 -16.27
C PHE A 106 -3.02 -0.66 -16.69
N VAL A 107 -2.68 0.47 -17.33
CA VAL A 107 -1.30 0.84 -17.62
C VAL A 107 -0.73 1.58 -16.40
N VAL A 108 0.41 1.12 -15.90
CA VAL A 108 1.04 1.63 -14.68
C VAL A 108 2.52 1.93 -14.87
N LEU A 109 3.06 2.73 -13.95
CA LEU A 109 4.49 2.96 -13.81
C LEU A 109 5.16 1.84 -12.99
N PRO A 110 6.47 1.62 -13.14
CA PRO A 110 7.24 0.79 -12.23
C PRO A 110 7.12 1.29 -10.77
N GLY A 111 6.92 0.38 -9.83
CA GLY A 111 6.71 0.72 -8.42
C GLY A 111 6.32 -0.47 -7.54
N GLY A 112 6.02 -0.20 -6.28
CA GLY A 112 5.60 -1.22 -5.32
C GLY A 112 5.41 -0.69 -3.89
N HIS A 113 5.31 -1.61 -2.94
CA HIS A 113 5.15 -1.31 -1.51
C HIS A 113 6.27 -1.99 -0.70
N ALA A 114 7.20 -1.18 -0.19
CA ALA A 114 8.40 -1.64 0.49
C ALA A 114 8.10 -2.30 1.85
N GLU A 115 8.93 -3.27 2.22
CA GLU A 115 8.85 -4.01 3.48
C GLU A 115 9.96 -3.57 4.44
N PRO A 116 9.63 -3.08 5.65
CA PRO A 116 10.62 -2.74 6.66
C PRO A 116 11.38 -3.99 7.13
N SER A 117 12.71 -4.02 6.95
CA SER A 117 13.59 -5.12 7.40
C SER A 117 14.49 -4.76 8.59
N ARG A 118 14.70 -3.46 8.84
CA ARG A 118 15.40 -2.91 10.00
C ARG A 118 14.67 -1.66 10.46
N ILE A 119 13.83 -1.80 11.48
CA ILE A 119 13.13 -0.67 12.10
C ILE A 119 14.02 -0.23 13.26
N GLY A 120 14.82 0.83 13.05
CA GLY A 120 15.68 1.43 14.08
C GLY A 120 14.91 2.29 15.07
N ILE A 121 13.80 1.74 15.59
CA ILE A 121 12.96 2.29 16.65
C ILE A 121 13.30 1.61 17.98
#